data_AF-A0A1L6PU42-F1
#
_entry.id   AF-A0A1L6PU42-F1
#
_cell.length_a   1.000
_cell.length_b   1.000
_cell.length_c   1.000
_cell.angle_alpha   90.00
_cell.angle_beta   90.00
_cell.angle_gamma   90.00
#
_symmetry.space_group_name_H-M   'P 1'
#
loop_
_entity.id
_entity.type
_entity.pdbx_description
1 polymer ?
#
loop_
_entity_poly.entity_id
_entity_poly.type
_entity_poly.pdbx_seq_one_letter_code
_entity_poly.pdbx_strand_id
1 'polypeptide(L)'
;MTPPQAKTWSQRGRTPVVRVRGRSRRRISIAALTCYKPGHRSRLIYRPRRDDGRRDGRKSFSWRDYRDLLIAAHQQLGGPIVLVWDNLNVHKAAGLRDFADSRDWLTIYYLPPYAPDLNPVEGIWSLLRRGWLSNVAFSTPEHLAQCIRHGLRHIQYRSHLIDGCLAETGLTIRTT
;
A
#
# COMPACT_ATOMS: atom_id res chain seq x y z
N MET A 1 5.51 -19.07 1.02
CA MET A 1 5.59 -17.62 1.26
C MET A 1 6.27 -17.46 2.61
N THR A 2 7.45 -16.85 2.64
CA THR A 2 8.19 -16.64 3.89
C THR A 2 7.62 -15.38 4.56
N PRO A 3 7.09 -15.46 5.79
CA PRO A 3 6.58 -14.29 6.49
C PRO A 3 7.74 -13.40 6.96
N PRO A 4 7.50 -12.09 7.14
CA PRO A 4 8.37 -11.25 7.95
C PRO A 4 8.56 -11.85 9.34
N GLN A 5 9.78 -11.78 9.87
CA GLN A 5 10.09 -12.22 11.23
C GLN A 5 9.92 -11.04 12.20
N ALA A 6 9.28 -11.31 13.35
CA ALA A 6 9.19 -10.38 14.46
C ALA A 6 9.48 -11.09 15.78
N LYS A 7 9.73 -10.33 16.84
CA LYS A 7 9.92 -10.89 18.19
C LYS A 7 8.64 -11.64 18.62
N THR A 8 8.80 -12.81 19.22
CA THR A 8 7.70 -13.60 19.78
C THR A 8 8.11 -14.20 21.12
N TRP A 9 7.13 -14.48 21.96
CA TRP A 9 7.33 -15.17 23.22
C TRP A 9 7.55 -16.67 22.98
N SER A 10 8.42 -17.25 23.79
CA SER A 10 8.68 -18.69 23.86
C SER A 10 9.12 -19.05 25.27
N GLN A 11 9.04 -20.33 25.62
CA GLN A 11 9.57 -20.81 26.89
C GLN A 11 11.08 -20.54 26.97
N ARG A 12 11.57 -20.16 28.15
CA ARG A 12 13.00 -19.90 28.38
C ARG A 12 13.84 -21.10 27.93
N GLY A 13 14.88 -20.87 27.14
CA GLY A 13 15.75 -21.91 26.59
C GLY A 13 15.18 -22.67 25.38
N ARG A 14 13.98 -22.32 24.89
CA ARG A 14 13.36 -22.97 23.72
C ARG A 14 13.14 -21.97 22.59
N THR A 15 13.99 -22.02 21.58
CA THR A 15 13.82 -21.21 20.36
C THR A 15 12.52 -21.58 19.65
N PRO A 16 11.62 -20.62 19.38
CA PRO A 16 10.38 -20.88 18.67
C PRO A 16 10.68 -21.18 17.19
N VAL A 17 10.13 -22.27 16.66
CA VAL A 17 10.28 -22.68 15.27
C VAL A 17 8.95 -22.52 14.54
N VAL A 18 8.89 -21.60 13.59
CA VAL A 18 7.72 -21.40 12.71
C VAL A 18 7.99 -22.11 11.38
N ARG A 19 7.28 -23.23 11.14
CA ARG A 19 7.38 -23.97 9.86
C ARG A 19 6.48 -23.32 8.82
N VAL A 20 7.04 -23.03 7.65
CA VAL A 20 6.33 -22.34 6.55
C VAL A 20 6.45 -23.13 5.25
N ARG A 21 5.41 -23.07 4.41
CA ARG A 21 5.50 -23.63 3.05
C ARG A 21 6.36 -22.71 2.18
N GLY A 22 7.54 -23.19 1.78
CA GLY A 22 8.40 -22.54 0.78
C GLY A 22 7.87 -22.63 -0.66
N ARG A 23 8.57 -22.01 -1.62
CA ARG A 23 8.44 -22.23 -3.08
C ARG A 23 7.11 -21.87 -3.79
N SER A 24 6.15 -21.21 -3.14
CA SER A 24 5.00 -20.65 -3.87
C SER A 24 5.44 -19.49 -4.79
N ARG A 25 5.12 -19.57 -6.08
CA ARG A 25 5.32 -18.49 -7.07
C ARG A 25 4.18 -17.47 -7.09
N ARG A 26 3.09 -17.71 -6.36
CA ARG A 26 1.93 -16.82 -6.32
C ARG A 26 2.23 -15.58 -5.49
N ARG A 27 1.70 -14.43 -5.92
CA ARG A 27 1.92 -13.11 -5.32
C ARG A 27 0.62 -12.34 -5.25
N ILE A 28 0.59 -11.39 -4.32
CA ILE A 28 -0.47 -10.40 -4.19
C ILE A 28 0.22 -9.05 -4.24
N SER A 29 -0.18 -8.24 -5.21
CA SER A 29 0.26 -6.85 -5.34
C SER A 29 -0.82 -5.93 -4.79
N ILE A 30 -0.44 -4.79 -4.23
CA ILE A 30 -1.38 -3.82 -3.69
C ILE A 30 -0.92 -2.44 -4.10
N ALA A 31 -1.83 -1.66 -4.67
CA ALA A 31 -1.67 -0.22 -4.85
C ALA A 31 -2.48 0.49 -3.77
N ALA A 32 -1.92 1.51 -3.13
CA ALA A 32 -2.58 2.26 -2.08
C ALA A 32 -2.28 3.75 -2.16
N LEU A 33 -3.20 4.55 -1.64
CA LEU A 33 -3.13 5.99 -1.47
C LEU A 33 -3.48 6.29 -0.01
N THR A 34 -2.58 7.00 0.66
CA THR A 34 -2.87 7.67 1.92
C THR A 34 -3.29 9.10 1.61
N CYS A 35 -4.51 9.45 1.97
CA CYS A 35 -5.16 10.69 1.58
C CYS A 35 -5.38 11.56 2.82
N TYR A 36 -4.97 12.82 2.72
CA TYR A 36 -4.96 13.76 3.84
C TYR A 36 -5.57 15.09 3.41
N LYS A 37 -6.39 15.68 4.27
CA LYS A 37 -6.93 17.04 4.08
C LYS A 37 -7.15 17.65 5.47
N PRO A 38 -6.62 18.85 5.77
CA PRO A 38 -6.81 19.48 7.08
C PRO A 38 -8.29 19.60 7.43
N GLY A 39 -8.64 19.32 8.69
CA GLY A 39 -10.04 19.31 9.15
C GLY A 39 -10.87 18.10 8.70
N HIS A 40 -10.30 17.19 7.90
CA HIS A 40 -10.98 15.97 7.49
C HIS A 40 -10.22 14.72 7.97
N ARG A 41 -10.98 13.65 8.19
CA ARG A 41 -10.43 12.34 8.52
C ARG A 41 -9.56 11.80 7.39
N SER A 42 -8.32 11.44 7.69
CA SER A 42 -7.41 10.78 6.76
C SER A 42 -7.94 9.43 6.29
N ARG A 43 -7.70 9.11 5.01
CA ARG A 43 -8.27 7.93 4.35
C ARG A 43 -7.20 7.08 3.69
N LEU A 44 -7.38 5.77 3.77
CA LEU A 44 -6.61 4.79 3.02
C LEU A 44 -7.49 4.24 1.90
N ILE A 45 -7.09 4.47 0.66
CA ILE A 45 -7.76 3.93 -0.54
C ILE A 45 -6.80 2.97 -1.21
N TYR A 46 -7.22 1.73 -1.45
CA TYR A 46 -6.33 0.71 -1.99
C TYR A 46 -7.04 -0.24 -2.95
N ARG A 47 -6.23 -0.90 -3.79
CA ARG A 47 -6.65 -1.96 -4.70
C ARG A 47 -5.70 -3.14 -4.55
N PRO A 48 -6.18 -4.31 -4.07
CA PRO A 48 -5.41 -5.54 -4.12
C PRO A 48 -5.57 -6.20 -5.50
N ARG A 49 -4.48 -6.76 -6.03
CA ARG A 49 -4.46 -7.57 -7.24
C ARG A 49 -3.83 -8.92 -6.91
N ARG A 50 -4.54 -10.00 -7.23
CA ARG A 50 -3.98 -11.35 -7.15
C ARG A 50 -3.28 -11.67 -8.46
N ASP A 51 -2.12 -12.30 -8.36
CA ASP A 51 -1.51 -12.97 -9.50
C ASP A 51 -2.45 -14.10 -9.94
N ASP A 52 -2.82 -14.11 -11.22
CA ASP A 52 -3.68 -15.12 -11.82
C ASP A 52 -2.97 -16.48 -11.97
N GLY A 53 -1.67 -16.53 -11.68
CA GLY A 53 -0.86 -17.73 -11.71
C GLY A 53 -0.50 -18.18 -13.12
N ARG A 54 -0.87 -17.39 -14.16
CA ARG A 54 -0.50 -17.66 -15.54
C ARG A 54 0.96 -17.30 -15.74
N ARG A 55 1.70 -18.13 -16.48
CA ARG A 55 3.16 -17.94 -16.71
C ARG A 55 3.46 -16.55 -17.29
N ASP A 56 2.60 -16.12 -18.21
CA ASP A 56 2.66 -14.86 -18.96
C ASP A 56 1.62 -13.83 -18.50
N GLY A 57 0.89 -14.13 -17.41
CA GLY A 57 -0.03 -13.20 -16.79
C GLY A 57 0.70 -11.97 -16.24
N ARG A 58 0.04 -10.81 -16.28
CA ARG A 58 0.63 -9.57 -15.74
C ARG A 58 0.67 -9.64 -14.21
N LYS A 59 1.89 -9.64 -13.68
CA LYS A 59 2.20 -9.89 -12.25
C LYS A 59 2.16 -8.64 -11.37
N SER A 60 1.85 -7.47 -11.95
CA SER A 60 1.81 -6.17 -11.27
C SER A 60 0.75 -5.24 -11.88
N PHE A 61 0.56 -4.07 -11.29
CA PHE A 61 -0.34 -3.03 -11.78
C PHE A 61 0.18 -2.43 -13.10
N SER A 62 -0.75 -2.18 -14.01
CA SER A 62 -0.55 -1.36 -15.20
C SER A 62 -1.00 0.07 -14.95
N TRP A 63 -0.62 0.98 -15.84
CA TRP A 63 -1.05 2.37 -15.75
C TRP A 63 -2.58 2.52 -15.72
N ARG A 64 -3.33 1.63 -16.40
CA ARG A 64 -4.80 1.61 -16.36
C ARG A 64 -5.33 1.27 -14.97
N ASP A 65 -4.69 0.32 -14.28
CA ASP A 65 -5.08 -0.03 -12.92
C ASP A 65 -4.85 1.14 -11.94
N TYR A 66 -3.79 1.93 -12.14
CA TYR A 66 -3.55 3.17 -11.38
C TYR A 66 -4.56 4.27 -11.74
N ARG A 67 -4.87 4.46 -13.02
CA ARG A 67 -5.94 5.38 -13.46
C ARG A 67 -7.26 5.05 -12.76
N ASP A 68 -7.66 3.78 -12.75
CA ASP A 68 -8.93 3.36 -12.16
C ASP A 68 -8.93 3.53 -10.63
N LEU A 69 -7.77 3.35 -9.97
CA LEU A 69 -7.59 3.71 -8.56
C LEU A 69 -7.77 5.21 -8.33
N LEU A 70 -7.21 6.07 -9.18
CA LEU A 70 -7.33 7.53 -9.06
C LEU A 70 -8.76 8.02 -9.29
N ILE A 71 -9.46 7.47 -10.28
CA ILE A 71 -10.89 7.77 -10.50
C ILE A 71 -11.71 7.41 -9.27
N ALA A 72 -11.50 6.20 -8.71
CA ALA A 72 -12.20 5.78 -7.52
C ALA A 72 -11.83 6.61 -6.27
N ALA A 73 -10.61 7.14 -6.21
CA ALA A 73 -10.19 8.05 -5.14
C ALA A 73 -10.90 9.40 -5.27
N HIS A 74 -10.92 9.98 -6.46
CA HIS A 74 -11.61 11.25 -6.73
C HIS A 74 -13.10 11.18 -6.39
N GLN A 75 -13.79 10.12 -6.81
CA GLN A 75 -15.20 9.89 -6.45
C GLN A 75 -15.43 9.79 -4.93
N GLN A 76 -14.49 9.21 -4.17
CA GLN A 76 -14.62 9.08 -2.72
C GLN A 76 -14.20 10.33 -1.94
N LEU A 77 -13.31 11.15 -2.48
CA LEU A 77 -12.78 12.35 -1.84
C LEU A 77 -13.58 13.60 -2.19
N GLY A 78 -14.23 13.63 -3.35
CA GLY A 78 -15.18 14.68 -3.73
C GLY A 78 -14.54 16.03 -4.03
N GLY A 79 -13.28 16.07 -4.46
CA GLY A 79 -12.59 17.32 -4.78
C GLY A 79 -11.26 17.12 -5.53
N PRO A 80 -10.56 18.22 -5.85
CA PRO A 80 -9.25 18.17 -6.48
C PRO A 80 -8.23 17.39 -5.64
N ILE A 81 -7.34 16.68 -6.31
CA ILE A 81 -6.31 15.83 -5.73
C ILE A 81 -4.95 16.33 -6.18
N VAL A 82 -4.10 16.67 -5.20
CA VAL A 82 -2.66 16.74 -5.39
C VAL A 82 -2.08 15.37 -5.06
N LEU A 83 -1.61 14.67 -6.09
CA LEU A 83 -1.04 13.35 -5.99
C LEU A 83 0.48 13.45 -5.94
N VAL A 84 1.09 12.81 -4.95
CA VAL A 84 2.54 12.69 -4.82
C VAL A 84 2.93 11.24 -4.98
N TRP A 85 3.76 10.93 -5.97
CA TRP A 85 4.20 9.57 -6.30
C TRP A 85 5.67 9.34 -6.06
N ASP A 86 6.03 8.08 -5.84
CA ASP A 86 7.41 7.64 -5.98
C ASP A 86 7.81 7.55 -7.48
N ASN A 87 9.01 7.05 -7.73
CA ASN A 87 9.58 7.03 -9.08
C ASN A 87 9.33 5.71 -9.83
N LEU A 88 8.35 4.89 -9.44
CA LEU A 88 8.04 3.65 -10.13
C LEU A 88 7.70 3.91 -11.61
N ASN A 89 8.33 3.19 -12.54
CA ASN A 89 8.20 3.44 -13.99
C ASN A 89 6.74 3.52 -14.49
N VAL A 90 5.84 2.73 -13.90
CA VAL A 90 4.41 2.74 -14.28
C VAL A 90 3.69 4.04 -13.90
N HIS A 91 4.16 4.74 -12.86
CA HIS A 91 3.65 6.06 -12.48
C HIS A 91 4.01 7.12 -13.51
N LYS A 92 5.08 6.91 -14.27
CA LYS A 92 5.57 7.79 -15.34
C LYS A 92 5.11 7.36 -16.74
N ALA A 93 4.22 6.38 -16.84
CA ALA A 93 3.73 5.91 -18.13
C ALA A 93 3.00 7.04 -18.88
N ALA A 94 3.27 7.18 -20.18
CA ALA A 94 2.67 8.24 -21.03
C ALA A 94 1.14 8.29 -20.87
N GLY A 95 0.45 7.17 -20.98
CA GLY A 95 -1.02 7.14 -20.83
C GLY A 95 -1.55 7.56 -19.46
N LEU A 96 -0.74 7.53 -18.41
CA LEU A 96 -1.10 8.04 -17.08
C LEU A 96 -0.89 9.56 -16.99
N ARG A 97 0.15 10.06 -17.65
CA ARG A 97 0.40 11.50 -17.82
C ARG A 97 -0.68 12.14 -18.68
N ASP A 98 -0.97 11.57 -19.85
CA ASP A 98 -2.04 12.05 -20.75
C ASP A 98 -3.40 12.05 -20.02
N PHE A 99 -3.66 11.03 -19.21
CA PHE A 99 -4.87 10.99 -18.39
C PHE A 99 -4.89 12.10 -17.32
N ALA A 100 -3.76 12.39 -16.68
CA ALA A 100 -3.70 13.45 -15.67
C ALA A 100 -3.85 14.84 -16.30
N ASP A 101 -3.16 15.09 -17.41
CA ASP A 101 -3.21 16.34 -18.16
C ASP A 101 -4.62 16.63 -18.71
N SER A 102 -5.44 15.59 -18.93
CA SER A 102 -6.85 15.73 -19.35
C SER A 102 -7.84 15.98 -18.20
N ARG A 103 -7.38 16.18 -16.95
CA ARG A 103 -8.23 16.28 -15.75
C ARG A 103 -7.86 17.52 -14.95
N ASP A 104 -8.76 18.49 -14.90
CA ASP A 104 -8.64 19.70 -14.10
C ASP A 104 -8.51 19.45 -12.59
N TRP A 105 -9.06 18.33 -12.11
CA TRP A 105 -9.03 17.96 -10.70
C TRP A 105 -7.75 17.23 -10.24
N LEU A 106 -6.83 16.88 -11.14
CA LEU A 106 -5.65 16.06 -10.79
C LEU A 106 -4.35 16.80 -11.07
N THR A 107 -3.53 16.98 -10.03
CA THR A 107 -2.15 17.49 -10.16
C THR A 107 -1.17 16.45 -9.64
N ILE A 108 -0.11 16.16 -10.40
CA ILE A 108 0.86 15.11 -10.04
C ILE A 108 2.24 15.72 -9.76
N TYR A 109 2.83 15.34 -8.63
CA TYR A 109 4.22 15.57 -8.28
C TYR A 109 4.93 14.25 -8.02
N TYR A 110 6.25 14.24 -8.21
CA TYR A 110 7.09 13.09 -7.92
C TYR A 110 8.03 13.43 -6.77
N LEU A 111 8.21 12.47 -5.86
CA LEU A 111 9.24 12.51 -4.84
C LEU A 111 10.63 12.52 -5.48
N PRO A 112 11.66 13.01 -4.77
CA PRO A 112 13.04 12.75 -5.15
C PRO A 112 13.31 11.25 -5.32
N PRO A 113 14.20 10.86 -6.24
CA PRO A 113 14.65 9.47 -6.35
C PRO A 113 15.16 8.94 -5.00
N TYR A 114 14.88 7.68 -4.69
CA TYR A 114 15.34 7.00 -3.48
C TYR A 114 14.94 7.67 -2.15
N ALA A 115 13.78 8.35 -2.10
CA ALA A 115 13.22 8.94 -0.89
C ALA A 115 11.98 8.18 -0.35
N PRO A 116 12.09 6.89 0.02
CA PRO A 116 10.95 6.12 0.54
C PRO A 116 10.47 6.61 1.91
N ASP A 117 11.34 7.28 2.66
CA ASP A 117 11.06 7.93 3.95
C ASP A 117 10.05 9.08 3.83
N LEU A 118 9.95 9.69 2.64
CA LEU A 118 8.95 10.73 2.35
C LEU A 118 7.60 10.16 1.88
N ASN A 119 7.49 8.83 1.70
CA ASN A 119 6.27 8.18 1.22
C ASN A 119 5.48 7.55 2.38
N PRO A 120 4.37 8.16 2.84
CA PRO A 120 3.58 7.62 3.96
C PRO A 120 2.97 6.23 3.69
N VAL A 121 2.84 5.82 2.42
CA VAL A 121 2.39 4.47 2.07
C VAL A 121 3.39 3.40 2.53
N GLU A 122 4.68 3.71 2.67
CA GLU A 122 5.67 2.78 3.23
C GLU A 122 5.40 2.49 4.72
N GLY A 123 4.87 3.47 5.47
CA GLY A 123 4.38 3.28 6.83
C GLY A 123 3.24 2.26 6.89
N ILE A 124 2.29 2.33 5.96
CA ILE A 124 1.19 1.35 5.82
C ILE A 124 1.75 -0.05 5.60
N TRP A 125 2.76 -0.19 4.74
CA TRP A 125 3.42 -1.47 4.51
C TRP A 125 4.20 -1.97 5.72
N SER A 126 4.84 -1.08 6.47
CA SER A 126 5.51 -1.40 7.73
C SER A 126 4.52 -1.95 8.76
N LEU A 127 3.38 -1.27 8.96
CA LEU A 127 2.30 -1.70 9.85
C LEU A 127 1.77 -3.09 9.46
N LEU A 128 1.51 -3.33 8.18
CA LEU A 128 1.07 -4.64 7.70
C LEU A 128 2.10 -5.73 7.98
N ARG A 129 3.37 -5.50 7.63
CA ARG A 129 4.45 -6.48 7.79
C ARG A 129 4.71 -6.82 9.26
N ARG A 130 4.69 -5.82 10.14
CA ARG A 130 5.02 -5.98 11.57
C ARG A 130 3.84 -6.41 12.43
N GLY A 131 2.60 -6.14 12.00
CA GLY A 131 1.40 -6.47 12.76
C GLY A 131 0.75 -7.77 12.30
N TRP A 132 0.18 -7.78 11.09
CA TRP A 132 -0.71 -8.85 10.63
C TRP A 132 -0.01 -9.97 9.89
N LEU A 133 1.17 -9.71 9.33
CA LEU A 133 1.88 -10.68 8.50
C LEU A 133 3.07 -11.33 9.22
N SER A 134 3.54 -10.72 10.31
CA SER A 134 4.71 -11.21 11.04
C SER A 134 4.43 -12.55 11.71
N ASN A 135 5.39 -13.47 11.64
CA ASN A 135 5.33 -14.78 12.30
C ASN A 135 4.12 -15.65 11.88
N VAL A 136 3.39 -15.30 10.81
CA VAL A 136 2.24 -16.08 10.32
C VAL A 136 2.69 -17.14 9.33
N ALA A 137 2.39 -18.41 9.64
CA ALA A 137 2.62 -19.53 8.72
C ALA A 137 1.49 -19.62 7.68
N PHE A 138 1.62 -18.87 6.58
CA PHE A 138 0.62 -18.89 5.50
C PHE A 138 0.57 -20.27 4.81
N SER A 139 -0.60 -20.91 4.90
CA SER A 139 -0.91 -22.21 4.32
C SER A 139 -1.31 -22.13 2.85
N THR A 140 -2.02 -21.05 2.46
CA THR A 140 -2.52 -20.83 1.10
C THR A 140 -2.39 -19.34 0.69
N PRO A 141 -2.38 -19.04 -0.62
CA PRO A 141 -2.50 -17.68 -1.13
C PRO A 141 -3.76 -16.94 -0.64
N GLU A 142 -4.85 -17.68 -0.46
CA GLU A 142 -6.13 -17.15 0.02
C GLU A 142 -6.03 -16.73 1.48
N HIS A 143 -5.31 -17.51 2.31
CA HIS A 143 -5.01 -17.14 3.70
C HIS A 143 -4.19 -15.85 3.75
N LEU A 144 -3.14 -15.72 2.91
CA LEU A 144 -2.38 -14.46 2.80
C LEU A 144 -3.30 -13.29 2.38
N ALA A 145 -4.14 -13.49 1.36
CA ALA A 145 -5.07 -12.47 0.90
C ALA A 145 -6.07 -12.03 1.97
N GLN A 146 -6.50 -12.95 2.84
CA GLN A 146 -7.40 -12.65 3.94
C GLN A 146 -6.69 -11.84 5.04
N CYS A 147 -5.48 -12.24 5.44
CA CYS A 147 -4.70 -11.50 6.44
C CYS A 147 -4.37 -10.08 5.97
N ILE A 148 -3.96 -9.92 4.70
CA ILE A 148 -3.72 -8.61 4.08
C ILE A 148 -4.99 -7.75 4.12
N ARG A 149 -6.13 -8.28 3.65
CA ARG A 149 -7.41 -7.53 3.65
C ARG A 149 -7.84 -7.15 5.06
N HIS A 150 -7.66 -8.05 6.03
CA HIS A 150 -7.96 -7.75 7.42
C HIS A 150 -7.08 -6.60 7.94
N GLY A 151 -5.76 -6.68 7.76
CA GLY A 151 -4.86 -5.61 8.20
C GLY A 151 -5.17 -4.27 7.54
N LEU A 152 -5.36 -4.25 6.21
CA LEU A 152 -5.69 -3.02 5.48
C LEU A 152 -7.03 -2.42 5.93
N ARG A 153 -8.05 -3.25 6.13
CA ARG A 153 -9.35 -2.80 6.66
C ARG A 153 -9.20 -2.23 8.08
N HIS A 154 -8.40 -2.87 8.92
CA HIS A 154 -8.15 -2.41 10.28
C HIS A 154 -7.48 -1.03 10.30
N ILE A 155 -6.49 -0.81 9.42
CA ILE A 155 -5.82 0.49 9.24
C ILE A 155 -6.80 1.51 8.66
N GLN A 156 -7.58 1.14 7.64
CA GLN A 156 -8.56 2.02 6.99
C GLN A 156 -9.62 2.56 7.98
N TYR A 157 -10.00 1.78 9.00
CA TYR A 157 -10.93 2.23 10.04
C TYR A 157 -10.26 3.05 11.17
N ARG A 158 -8.93 3.15 11.21
CA ARG A 158 -8.19 3.86 12.26
C ARG A 158 -7.32 4.96 11.65
N SER A 159 -7.91 6.14 11.47
CA SER A 159 -7.23 7.27 10.84
C SER A 159 -5.94 7.66 11.54
N HIS A 160 -5.87 7.56 12.87
CA HIS A 160 -4.64 7.84 13.63
C HIS A 160 -3.42 7.00 13.19
N LEU A 161 -3.63 5.79 12.66
CA LEU A 161 -2.54 4.99 12.09
C LEU A 161 -2.05 5.57 10.76
N ILE A 162 -2.98 6.10 9.96
CA ILE A 162 -2.68 6.77 8.69
C ILE A 162 -2.00 8.12 8.95
N ASP A 163 -2.45 8.85 9.98
CA ASP A 163 -1.85 10.10 10.45
C ASP A 163 -0.43 9.88 10.97
N GLY A 164 -0.22 8.80 11.75
CA GLY A 164 1.12 8.39 12.21
C GLY A 164 2.07 8.12 11.04
N CYS A 165 1.59 7.50 9.96
CA CYS A 165 2.41 7.28 8.76
C CYS A 165 2.83 8.58 8.08
N LEU A 166 1.99 9.64 8.11
CA LEU A 166 2.39 10.97 7.62
C LEU A 166 3.41 11.62 8.55
N ALA A 167 3.16 11.55 9.86
CA ALA A 167 4.05 12.13 10.86
C ALA A 167 5.47 11.56 10.79
N GLU A 168 5.61 10.25 10.54
CA GLU A 168 6.93 9.59 10.35
C GLU A 168 7.73 10.16 9.18
N THR A 169 7.08 10.75 8.16
CA THR A 169 7.78 11.38 7.03
C THR A 169 8.38 12.75 7.36
N GLY A 170 8.00 13.35 8.49
CA GLY A 170 8.33 14.73 8.83
C GLY A 170 7.63 15.80 7.96
N LEU A 171 6.80 15.40 6.99
CA LEU A 171 6.04 16.32 6.16
C LEU A 171 4.83 16.86 6.91
N THR A 172 4.51 18.13 6.66
CA THR A 172 3.34 18.80 7.24
C THR A 172 2.45 19.35 6.14
N ILE A 173 1.13 19.23 6.34
CA ILE A 173 0.15 19.80 5.42
C ILE A 173 -0.29 21.13 6.01
N ARG A 174 0.09 22.22 5.35
CA ARG A 174 -0.32 23.57 5.75
C ARG A 174 -1.75 23.81 5.28
N THR A 175 -2.57 24.34 6.17
CA THR A 175 -3.82 25.01 5.79
C THR A 175 -3.47 26.28 5.03
N THR A 176 -3.87 26.34 3.77
CA THR A 176 -3.98 27.59 3.00
C THR A 176 -5.30 28.26 3.33
#